data_AF-A0A9E0Z4I9-F1
#
_entry.id   AF-A0A9E0Z4I9-F1
#
_cell.length_a   1.000
_cell.length_b   1.000
_cell.length_c   1.000
_cell.angle_alpha   90.00
_cell.angle_beta   90.00
_cell.angle_gamma   90.00
#
_symmetry.space_group_name_H-M   'P 1'
#
loop_
_entity.id
_entity.type
_entity.pdbx_description
1 polymer ?
#
loop_
_entity_poly.entity_id
_entity_poly.type
_entity_poly.pdbx_seq_one_letter_code
_entity_poly.pdbx_strand_id
1 'polypeptide(L)'
;MILLNQITSAVLQLLIFSIVPFIWYIFTQKRIRGFFKWLGIRTAPKPPLRIMFCILIGFFVALFLPYMWLYQSGNLNYQGFTVDAFRQSGWSVQTCSVILIWAVIQTSLSEEIIFRGFLCKRFCKKFGEKTGNIVQAVIFGMVHISALPDKNIPAIVIIVLLTGGIGYALGWLSLKKVQGSILYGWAIHATVNIISPIIVFTFLLPN
;
A
#
# COMPACT_ATOMS: atom_id res chain seq x y z
N MET A 1 -24.38 4.45 6.29
CA MET A 1 -23.48 3.89 7.34
C MET A 1 -22.13 3.44 6.78
N ILE A 2 -22.06 2.68 5.68
CA ILE A 2 -20.79 2.14 5.13
C ILE A 2 -19.76 3.23 4.86
N LEU A 3 -20.14 4.31 4.17
CA LEU A 3 -19.21 5.41 3.88
C LEU A 3 -18.64 6.06 5.16
N LEU A 4 -19.49 6.28 6.17
CA LEU A 4 -19.05 6.85 7.44
C LEU A 4 -18.07 5.90 8.15
N ASN A 5 -18.37 4.60 8.20
CA ASN A 5 -17.49 3.59 8.78
C ASN A 5 -16.14 3.52 8.04
N GLN A 6 -16.16 3.63 6.71
CA GLN A 6 -14.95 3.68 5.89
C GLN A 6 -14.11 4.95 6.19
N ILE A 7 -14.75 6.11 6.36
CA ILE A 7 -14.06 7.35 6.76
C ILE A 7 -13.42 7.17 8.15
N THR A 8 -14.19 6.69 9.13
CA THR A 8 -13.70 6.47 10.49
C THR A 8 -12.52 5.50 10.50
N SER A 9 -12.62 4.38 9.78
CA SER A 9 -11.54 3.39 9.63
C SER A 9 -10.29 4.00 9.00
N ALA A 10 -10.45 4.78 7.92
CA ALA A 10 -9.34 5.45 7.25
C ALA A 10 -8.60 6.44 8.15
N VAL A 11 -9.35 7.26 8.89
CA VAL A 11 -8.80 8.22 9.84
C VAL A 11 -8.07 7.52 10.98
N LEU A 12 -8.67 6.49 11.59
CA LEU A 12 -8.05 5.74 12.67
C LEU A 12 -6.74 5.07 12.23
N GLN A 13 -6.76 4.38 11.07
CA GLN A 13 -5.56 3.74 10.55
C GLN A 13 -4.45 4.77 10.24
N LEU A 14 -4.80 5.89 9.58
CA LEU A 14 -3.84 6.94 9.26
C LEU A 14 -3.21 7.54 10.52
N LEU A 15 -4.02 7.79 11.57
CA LEU A 15 -3.53 8.30 12.85
C LEU A 15 -2.58 7.30 13.52
N ILE A 16 -2.97 6.03 13.63
CA ILE A 16 -2.16 4.98 14.25
C ILE A 16 -0.82 4.81 13.49
N PHE A 17 -0.86 4.83 12.17
CA PHE A 17 0.36 4.62 11.36
C PHE A 17 1.24 5.88 11.33
N SER A 18 0.69 7.05 11.59
CA SER A 18 1.43 8.32 11.68
C SER A 18 1.98 8.62 13.07
N ILE A 19 1.32 8.15 14.14
CA ILE A 19 1.73 8.46 15.52
C ILE A 19 3.09 7.86 15.85
N VAL A 20 3.37 6.64 15.38
CA VAL A 20 4.66 5.96 15.62
C VAL A 20 5.83 6.74 14.99
N PRO A 21 5.82 7.07 13.68
CA PRO A 21 6.83 7.95 13.08
C PRO A 21 6.92 9.33 13.75
N PHE A 22 5.78 9.90 14.17
CA PHE A 22 5.73 11.25 14.75
C PHE A 22 6.38 11.30 16.13
N ILE A 23 6.04 10.36 17.01
CA ILE A 23 6.66 10.21 18.34
C ILE A 23 8.16 10.02 18.18
N TRP A 24 8.59 9.10 17.30
CA TRP A 24 10.00 8.87 17.01
C TRP A 24 10.69 10.15 16.52
N TYR A 25 10.03 10.92 15.65
CA TYR A 25 10.56 12.17 15.13
C TYR A 25 10.81 13.19 16.24
N ILE A 26 9.86 13.39 17.15
CA ILE A 26 10.00 14.33 18.26
C ILE A 26 11.17 13.93 19.16
N PHE A 27 11.27 12.66 19.55
CA PHE A 27 12.36 12.20 20.42
C PHE A 27 13.73 12.31 19.76
N THR A 28 13.83 12.04 18.45
CA THR A 28 15.13 12.05 17.75
C THR A 28 15.55 13.41 17.22
N GLN A 29 14.61 14.29 16.88
CA GLN A 29 14.90 15.61 16.30
C GLN A 29 14.71 16.76 17.28
N LYS A 30 14.11 16.50 18.46
CA LYS A 30 13.83 17.48 19.52
C LYS A 30 13.09 18.73 19.01
N ARG A 31 12.25 18.57 17.99
CA ARG A 31 11.43 19.62 17.36
C ARG A 31 10.19 19.03 16.70
N ILE A 32 9.18 19.87 16.52
CA ILE A 32 7.92 19.50 15.85
C ILE A 32 7.95 19.87 14.35
N ARG A 33 8.55 21.01 14.02
CA ARG A 33 8.58 21.54 12.64
C ARG A 33 9.47 20.68 11.74
N GLY A 34 8.95 20.30 10.57
CA GLY A 34 9.68 19.57 9.54
C GLY A 34 9.40 18.06 9.48
N PHE A 35 8.43 17.56 10.26
CA PHE A 35 8.04 16.14 10.26
C PHE A 35 7.71 15.61 8.86
N PHE A 36 6.84 16.30 8.10
CA PHE A 36 6.46 15.88 6.75
C PHE A 36 7.66 15.82 5.79
N LYS A 37 8.58 16.79 5.87
CA LYS A 37 9.82 16.78 5.08
C LYS A 37 10.72 15.61 5.46
N TRP A 38 10.84 15.31 6.75
CA TRP A 38 11.60 14.16 7.26
C TRP A 38 10.99 12.82 6.82
N LEU A 39 9.66 12.74 6.84
CA LEU A 39 8.89 11.59 6.36
C LEU A 39 9.04 11.40 4.85
N GLY A 40 9.31 12.47 4.09
CA GLY A 40 9.51 12.41 2.65
C GLY A 40 8.29 12.86 1.85
N ILE A 41 7.38 13.62 2.46
CA ILE A 41 6.35 14.34 1.71
C ILE A 41 7.03 15.54 1.05
N ARG A 42 7.57 15.30 -0.16
CA ARG A 42 8.23 16.30 -1.00
C ARG A 42 8.16 15.90 -2.46
N THR A 43 8.06 16.87 -3.34
CA THR A 43 8.16 16.65 -4.78
C THR A 43 9.62 16.53 -5.21
N ALA A 44 9.87 15.68 -6.21
CA ALA A 44 11.15 15.65 -6.91
C ALA A 44 11.13 16.71 -8.03
N PRO A 45 12.28 17.29 -8.40
CA PRO A 45 12.35 18.29 -9.48
C PRO A 45 11.81 17.79 -10.82
N LYS A 46 11.97 16.49 -11.10
CA LYS A 46 11.41 15.82 -12.27
C LYS A 46 10.73 14.52 -11.83
N PRO A 47 9.43 14.32 -12.10
CA PRO A 47 8.74 13.08 -11.76
C PRO A 47 9.25 11.93 -12.65
N PRO A 48 9.60 10.75 -12.10
CA PRO A 48 10.15 9.64 -12.88
C PRO A 48 9.05 8.81 -13.55
N LEU A 49 8.17 9.46 -14.32
CA LEU A 49 6.93 8.86 -14.85
C LEU A 49 7.18 7.54 -15.59
N ARG A 50 8.19 7.48 -16.47
CA ARG A 50 8.53 6.26 -17.21
C ARG A 50 8.79 5.07 -16.28
N ILE A 51 9.53 5.30 -15.19
CA ILE A 51 9.85 4.26 -14.21
C ILE A 51 8.60 3.86 -13.42
N MET A 52 7.76 4.82 -13.06
CA MET A 52 6.49 4.53 -12.38
C MET A 52 5.59 3.66 -13.25
N PHE A 53 5.47 3.97 -14.54
CA PHE A 53 4.75 3.15 -15.51
C PHE A 53 5.35 1.75 -15.64
N CYS A 54 6.68 1.62 -15.72
CA CYS A 54 7.34 0.30 -15.75
C CYS A 54 7.06 -0.53 -14.49
N ILE A 55 7.09 0.09 -13.30
CA ILE A 55 6.76 -0.61 -12.04
C ILE A 55 5.30 -1.06 -12.04
N LEU A 56 4.37 -0.18 -12.48
CA LEU A 56 2.95 -0.49 -12.53
C LEU A 56 2.66 -1.65 -13.50
N ILE A 57 3.18 -1.60 -14.72
CA ILE A 57 3.03 -2.66 -15.72
C ILE A 57 3.70 -3.95 -15.22
N GLY A 58 4.92 -3.86 -14.70
CA GLY A 58 5.64 -5.02 -14.17
C GLY A 58 4.89 -5.69 -13.02
N PHE A 59 4.23 -4.91 -12.17
CA PHE A 59 3.37 -5.44 -11.11
C PHE A 59 2.17 -6.21 -11.68
N PHE A 60 1.41 -5.63 -12.62
CA PHE A 60 0.26 -6.33 -13.20
C PHE A 60 0.65 -7.58 -13.98
N VAL A 61 1.78 -7.55 -14.71
CA VAL A 61 2.32 -8.72 -15.40
C VAL A 61 2.71 -9.82 -14.41
N ALA A 62 3.44 -9.47 -13.35
CA ALA A 62 3.85 -10.42 -12.31
C ALA A 62 2.65 -10.97 -11.50
N LEU A 63 1.58 -10.19 -11.36
CA LEU A 63 0.37 -10.58 -10.65
C LEU A 63 -0.49 -11.56 -11.43
N PHE A 64 -0.47 -11.52 -12.77
CA PHE A 64 -1.42 -12.25 -13.62
C PHE A 64 -1.50 -13.76 -13.31
N LEU A 65 -0.38 -14.49 -13.39
CA LEU A 65 -0.36 -15.93 -13.14
C LEU A 65 -0.68 -16.30 -11.68
N PRO A 66 -0.05 -15.69 -10.66
CA PRO A 66 -0.42 -15.92 -9.27
C PRO A 66 -1.90 -15.67 -9.00
N TYR A 67 -2.47 -14.61 -9.57
CA TYR A 67 -3.87 -14.26 -9.37
C TYR A 67 -4.81 -15.31 -9.96
N MET A 68 -4.55 -15.77 -11.18
CA MET A 68 -5.32 -16.84 -11.82
C MET A 68 -5.29 -18.12 -10.99
N TRP A 69 -4.13 -18.49 -10.45
CA TRP A 69 -4.00 -19.65 -9.58
C TRP A 69 -4.76 -19.46 -8.26
N LEU A 70 -4.67 -18.28 -7.62
CA LEU A 70 -5.42 -17.97 -6.40
C LEU A 70 -6.93 -18.06 -6.63
N TYR A 71 -7.41 -17.60 -7.78
CA TYR A 71 -8.82 -17.67 -8.17
C TYR A 71 -9.27 -19.13 -8.34
N GLN A 72 -8.57 -19.90 -9.19
CA GLN A 72 -8.92 -21.30 -9.49
C GLN A 72 -8.83 -22.22 -8.28
N SER A 73 -7.91 -21.95 -7.36
CA SER A 73 -7.71 -22.73 -6.13
C SER A 73 -8.67 -22.34 -5.00
N GLY A 74 -9.62 -21.41 -5.22
CA GLY A 74 -10.56 -20.94 -4.21
C GLY A 74 -9.91 -20.12 -3.09
N ASN A 75 -8.69 -19.60 -3.31
CA ASN A 75 -7.94 -18.82 -2.33
C ASN A 75 -8.19 -17.31 -2.45
N LEU A 76 -9.16 -16.84 -3.25
CA LEU A 76 -9.62 -15.45 -3.25
C LEU A 76 -10.92 -15.30 -2.47
N ASN A 77 -10.91 -14.44 -1.44
CA ASN A 77 -12.13 -14.00 -0.75
C ASN A 77 -12.19 -12.48 -0.83
N TYR A 78 -13.32 -11.95 -1.29
CA TYR A 78 -13.55 -10.51 -1.38
C TYR A 78 -14.44 -10.07 -0.22
N GLN A 79 -13.88 -9.28 0.69
CA GLN A 79 -14.56 -8.78 1.88
C GLN A 79 -14.14 -7.32 2.15
N GLY A 80 -14.88 -6.66 3.03
CA GLY A 80 -14.62 -5.29 3.47
C GLY A 80 -15.55 -4.26 2.83
N PHE A 81 -15.43 -3.01 3.29
CA PHE A 81 -16.39 -1.95 2.96
C PHE A 81 -16.51 -1.67 1.46
N THR A 82 -15.46 -1.86 0.66
CA THR A 82 -15.52 -1.69 -0.79
C THR A 82 -16.49 -2.69 -1.44
N VAL A 83 -16.40 -3.96 -1.04
CA VAL A 83 -17.28 -5.03 -1.51
C VAL A 83 -18.70 -4.82 -0.99
N ASP A 84 -18.85 -4.46 0.29
CA ASP A 84 -20.16 -4.22 0.90
C ASP A 84 -20.89 -3.04 0.24
N ALA A 85 -20.18 -1.97 -0.06
CA ALA A 85 -20.73 -0.82 -0.76
C ALA A 85 -21.20 -1.18 -2.19
N PHE A 86 -20.39 -1.96 -2.92
CA PHE A 86 -20.76 -2.41 -4.26
C PHE A 86 -21.96 -3.37 -4.23
N ARG A 87 -22.00 -4.33 -3.30
CA ARG A 87 -23.16 -5.22 -3.13
C ARG A 87 -24.43 -4.47 -2.74
N GLN A 88 -24.31 -3.40 -1.95
CA GLN A 88 -25.46 -2.62 -1.51
C GLN A 88 -26.01 -1.71 -2.61
N SER A 89 -25.15 -1.06 -3.41
CA SER A 89 -25.53 0.07 -4.26
C SER A 89 -25.00 -0.01 -5.69
N GLY A 90 -24.35 -1.11 -6.08
CA GLY A 90 -23.67 -1.25 -7.36
C GLY A 90 -22.62 -0.16 -7.60
N TRP A 91 -22.47 0.26 -8.86
CA TRP A 91 -21.71 1.46 -9.21
C TRP A 91 -22.48 2.72 -8.82
N SER A 92 -22.11 3.29 -7.67
CA SER A 92 -22.71 4.50 -7.11
C SER A 92 -21.64 5.46 -6.62
N VAL A 93 -22.03 6.72 -6.38
CA VAL A 93 -21.16 7.71 -5.73
C VAL A 93 -20.63 7.20 -4.38
N GLN A 94 -21.46 6.45 -3.62
CA GLN A 94 -21.03 5.82 -2.37
C GLN A 94 -19.91 4.81 -2.61
N THR A 95 -20.06 3.89 -3.56
CA THR A 95 -19.05 2.87 -3.88
C THR A 95 -17.74 3.50 -4.32
N CYS A 96 -17.80 4.48 -5.25
CA CYS A 96 -16.62 5.20 -5.70
C CYS A 96 -15.92 5.92 -4.55
N SER A 97 -16.67 6.57 -3.66
CA SER A 97 -16.12 7.27 -2.50
C SER A 97 -15.44 6.30 -1.54
N VAL A 98 -16.06 5.15 -1.27
CA VAL A 98 -15.48 4.11 -0.41
C VAL A 98 -14.17 3.56 -0.99
N ILE A 99 -14.14 3.25 -2.30
CA ILE A 99 -12.92 2.80 -2.98
C ILE A 99 -11.82 3.86 -2.86
N LEU A 100 -12.11 5.13 -3.14
CA LEU A 100 -11.10 6.19 -3.11
C LEU A 100 -10.54 6.42 -1.70
N ILE A 101 -11.40 6.46 -0.68
CA ILE A 101 -10.98 6.66 0.71
C ILE A 101 -10.13 5.46 1.17
N TRP A 102 -10.58 4.24 0.89
CA TRP A 102 -9.84 3.04 1.25
C TRP A 102 -8.48 2.97 0.54
N ALA A 103 -8.47 3.11 -0.79
CA ALA A 103 -7.28 2.94 -1.61
C ALA A 103 -6.26 4.07 -1.38
N VAL A 104 -6.69 5.33 -1.44
CA VAL A 104 -5.78 6.48 -1.40
C VAL A 104 -5.33 6.78 0.02
N ILE A 105 -6.25 6.77 0.99
CA ILE A 105 -5.98 7.25 2.35
C ILE A 105 -5.71 6.09 3.30
N GLN A 106 -6.68 5.18 3.48
CA GLN A 106 -6.58 4.14 4.50
C GLN A 106 -5.37 3.25 4.26
N THR A 107 -5.30 2.61 3.10
CA THR A 107 -4.26 1.64 2.77
C THR A 107 -3.00 2.34 2.29
N SER A 108 -3.04 3.00 1.13
CA SER A 108 -1.80 3.41 0.48
C SER A 108 -1.05 4.52 1.19
N LEU A 109 -1.72 5.57 1.67
CA LEU A 109 -1.03 6.65 2.39
C LEU A 109 -0.46 6.15 3.73
N SER A 110 -1.28 5.49 4.55
CA SER A 110 -0.86 4.99 5.86
C SER A 110 0.34 4.05 5.76
N GLU A 111 0.30 3.12 4.81
CA GLU A 111 1.40 2.18 4.59
C GLU A 111 2.66 2.88 4.05
N GLU A 112 2.52 3.82 3.11
CA GLU A 112 3.67 4.59 2.63
C GLU A 112 4.36 5.40 3.74
N ILE A 113 3.58 5.96 4.66
CA ILE A 113 4.08 6.68 5.84
C ILE A 113 4.95 5.75 6.70
N ILE A 114 4.42 4.60 7.11
CA ILE A 114 5.13 3.70 8.03
C ILE A 114 6.28 2.96 7.35
N PHE A 115 6.10 2.46 6.13
CA PHE A 115 7.07 1.59 5.47
C PHE A 115 8.16 2.37 4.75
N ARG A 116 7.80 3.29 3.86
CA ARG A 116 8.78 4.03 3.04
C ARG A 116 9.23 5.30 3.73
N GLY A 117 8.30 6.01 4.36
CA GLY A 117 8.57 7.24 5.09
C GLY A 117 9.31 7.00 6.40
N PHE A 118 9.05 5.89 7.09
CA PHE A 118 9.64 5.61 8.41
C PHE A 118 10.62 4.43 8.40
N LEU A 119 10.16 3.19 8.32
CA LEU A 119 10.97 1.97 8.49
C LEU A 119 12.13 1.89 7.51
N CYS A 120 11.87 2.07 6.20
CA CYS A 120 12.87 2.03 5.14
C CYS A 120 14.03 2.97 5.45
N LYS A 121 13.76 4.24 5.77
CA LYS A 121 14.81 5.23 6.08
C LYS A 121 15.62 4.87 7.32
N ARG A 122 15.00 4.25 8.34
CA ARG A 122 15.67 3.83 9.57
C ARG A 122 16.57 2.62 9.32
N PHE A 123 16.06 1.61 8.63
CA PHE A 123 16.85 0.44 8.27
C PHE A 123 17.96 0.78 7.28
N CYS A 124 17.71 1.66 6.31
CA CYS A 124 18.75 2.13 5.39
C CYS A 124 19.87 2.88 6.11
N LYS A 125 19.52 3.71 7.11
CA LYS A 125 20.52 4.39 7.95
C LYS A 125 21.36 3.39 8.76
N LYS A 126 20.75 2.31 9.27
CA LYS A 126 21.41 1.35 10.16
C LYS A 126 22.22 0.27 9.41
N PHE A 127 21.69 -0.23 8.30
CA PHE A 127 22.21 -1.42 7.60
C PHE A 127 22.68 -1.12 6.17
N GLY A 128 22.63 0.13 5.73
CA GLY A 128 22.87 0.52 4.35
C GLY A 128 21.63 0.41 3.48
N GLU A 129 21.63 1.13 2.35
CA GLU A 129 20.45 1.34 1.53
C GLU A 129 19.83 0.03 0.98
N LYS A 130 20.66 -0.86 0.43
CA LYS A 130 20.20 -2.13 -0.15
C LYS A 130 19.55 -3.03 0.91
N THR A 131 20.30 -3.32 1.98
CA THR A 131 19.83 -4.20 3.07
C THR A 131 18.63 -3.59 3.78
N GLY A 132 18.64 -2.28 4.02
CA GLY A 132 17.52 -1.59 4.65
C GLY A 132 16.23 -1.66 3.85
N ASN A 133 16.31 -1.56 2.52
CA ASN A 133 15.15 -1.74 1.65
C ASN A 133 14.66 -3.20 1.61
N ILE A 134 15.56 -4.18 1.67
CA ILE A 134 15.17 -5.60 1.76
C ILE A 134 14.40 -5.85 3.07
N VAL A 135 14.95 -5.41 4.21
CA VAL A 135 14.31 -5.62 5.52
C VAL A 135 12.91 -4.99 5.58
N GLN A 136 12.76 -3.75 5.11
CA GLN A 136 11.44 -3.10 5.12
C GLN A 136 10.44 -3.84 4.21
N ALA A 137 10.90 -4.31 3.05
CA ALA A 137 10.06 -5.02 2.09
C ALA A 137 9.61 -6.39 2.62
N VAL A 138 10.48 -7.11 3.32
CA VAL A 138 10.13 -8.35 4.01
C VAL A 138 9.07 -8.08 5.07
N ILE A 139 9.27 -7.09 5.94
CA ILE A 139 8.28 -6.72 6.97
C ILE A 139 6.96 -6.33 6.32
N PHE A 140 7.01 -5.54 5.23
CA PHE A 140 5.83 -5.17 4.45
C PHE A 140 5.07 -6.38 3.91
N GLY A 141 5.76 -7.38 3.36
CA GLY A 141 5.12 -8.62 2.94
C GLY A 141 4.49 -9.37 4.11
N MET A 142 5.22 -9.52 5.21
CA MET A 142 4.79 -10.29 6.38
C MET A 142 3.55 -9.74 7.08
N VAL A 143 3.35 -8.41 7.12
CA VAL A 143 2.14 -7.84 7.76
C VAL A 143 0.84 -8.26 7.06
N HIS A 144 0.91 -8.61 5.77
CA HIS A 144 -0.26 -9.04 5.00
C HIS A 144 -0.75 -10.43 5.40
N ILE A 145 0.03 -11.24 6.13
CA ILE A 145 -0.40 -12.54 6.65
C ILE A 145 -1.64 -12.39 7.54
N SER A 146 -1.72 -11.29 8.30
CA SER A 146 -2.87 -11.00 9.18
C SER A 146 -4.21 -10.88 8.45
N ALA A 147 -4.18 -10.55 7.16
CA ALA A 147 -5.36 -10.46 6.30
C ALA A 147 -5.72 -11.80 5.62
N LEU A 148 -5.00 -12.89 5.91
CA LEU A 148 -5.10 -14.18 5.23
C LEU A 148 -5.31 -15.38 6.19
N PRO A 149 -6.14 -15.27 7.24
CA PRO A 149 -6.28 -16.36 8.23
C PRO A 149 -6.80 -17.67 7.63
N ASP A 150 -7.63 -17.58 6.58
CA ASP A 150 -8.30 -18.73 5.97
C ASP A 150 -7.60 -19.23 4.69
N LYS A 151 -6.35 -18.82 4.43
CA LYS A 151 -5.63 -19.17 3.20
C LYS A 151 -4.64 -20.30 3.44
N ASN A 152 -4.46 -21.14 2.41
CA ASN A 152 -3.46 -22.19 2.48
C ASN A 152 -2.02 -21.60 2.46
N ILE A 153 -1.05 -22.38 2.93
CA ILE A 153 0.36 -21.95 3.03
C ILE A 153 0.91 -21.44 1.69
N PRO A 154 0.71 -22.12 0.53
CA PRO A 154 1.18 -21.61 -0.74
C PRO A 154 0.58 -20.24 -1.12
N ALA A 155 -0.71 -20.02 -0.89
CA ALA A 155 -1.36 -18.74 -1.13
C ALA A 155 -0.78 -17.62 -0.25
N ILE A 156 -0.54 -17.92 1.04
CA ILE A 156 0.11 -16.97 1.96
C ILE A 156 1.50 -16.60 1.44
N VAL A 157 2.33 -17.58 1.07
CA VAL A 157 3.68 -17.34 0.54
C VAL A 157 3.63 -16.48 -0.71
N ILE A 158 2.74 -16.79 -1.65
CA ILE A 158 2.56 -16.00 -2.89
C ILE A 158 2.21 -14.55 -2.57
N ILE A 159 1.24 -14.31 -1.68
CA ILE A 159 0.80 -12.95 -1.35
C ILE A 159 1.90 -12.18 -0.62
N VAL A 160 2.61 -12.80 0.32
CA VAL A 160 3.77 -12.20 1.01
C VAL A 160 4.87 -11.82 0.02
N LEU A 161 5.18 -12.69 -0.95
CA LEU A 161 6.19 -12.41 -1.97
C LEU A 161 5.76 -11.30 -2.92
N LEU A 162 4.50 -11.26 -3.35
CA LEU A 162 3.98 -10.21 -4.23
C LEU A 162 3.96 -8.85 -3.53
N THR A 163 3.40 -8.79 -2.33
CA THR A 163 3.31 -7.56 -1.52
C THR A 163 4.70 -7.08 -1.10
N GLY A 164 5.58 -7.98 -0.64
CA GLY A 164 6.97 -7.67 -0.35
C GLY A 164 7.75 -7.20 -1.59
N GLY A 165 7.55 -7.86 -2.74
CA GLY A 165 8.18 -7.50 -4.00
C GLY A 165 7.82 -6.09 -4.47
N ILE A 166 6.53 -5.73 -4.45
CA ILE A 166 6.12 -4.35 -4.75
C ILE A 166 6.64 -3.38 -3.69
N GLY A 167 6.62 -3.76 -2.41
CA GLY A 167 7.20 -2.96 -1.32
C GLY A 167 8.69 -2.64 -1.55
N TYR A 168 9.47 -3.60 -2.03
CA TYR A 168 10.86 -3.41 -2.41
C TYR A 168 11.00 -2.44 -3.59
N ALA A 169 10.20 -2.61 -4.64
CA ALA A 169 10.23 -1.75 -5.83
C ALA A 169 9.87 -0.29 -5.50
N LEU A 170 8.85 -0.06 -4.66
CA LEU A 170 8.46 1.28 -4.21
C LEU A 170 9.53 1.91 -3.31
N GLY A 171 10.16 1.13 -2.43
CA GLY A 171 11.30 1.59 -1.63
C GLY A 171 12.51 1.96 -2.51
N TRP A 172 12.82 1.15 -3.52
CA TRP A 172 13.88 1.45 -4.49
C TRP A 172 13.57 2.72 -5.28
N LEU A 173 12.34 2.88 -5.77
CA LEU A 173 11.89 4.10 -6.45
C LEU A 173 12.12 5.33 -5.55
N SER A 174 11.66 5.24 -4.30
CA SER A 174 11.83 6.29 -3.31
C SER A 174 13.31 6.68 -3.15
N LEU A 175 14.17 5.71 -2.85
CA LEU A 175 15.58 5.94 -2.57
C LEU A 175 16.37 6.41 -3.79
N LYS A 176 16.20 5.76 -4.94
CA LYS A 176 17.06 5.96 -6.12
C LYS A 176 16.57 7.00 -7.12
N LYS A 177 15.27 7.28 -7.17
CA LYS A 177 14.70 8.10 -8.27
C LYS A 177 14.04 9.38 -7.79
N VAL A 178 13.59 9.44 -6.55
CA VAL A 178 12.82 10.60 -6.03
C VAL A 178 13.31 11.09 -4.68
N GLN A 179 14.60 10.89 -4.40
CA GLN A 179 15.29 11.42 -3.22
C GLN A 179 14.52 11.13 -1.92
N GLY A 180 14.12 9.89 -1.68
CA GLY A 180 13.39 9.47 -0.48
C GLY A 180 11.99 10.09 -0.33
N SER A 181 11.37 10.54 -1.43
CA SER A 181 9.97 10.96 -1.46
C SER A 181 9.04 9.75 -1.42
N ILE A 182 7.94 9.85 -0.66
CA ILE A 182 6.90 8.81 -0.61
C ILE A 182 5.77 9.06 -1.62
N LEU A 183 5.66 10.28 -2.17
CA LEU A 183 4.53 10.68 -3.02
C LEU A 183 4.38 9.82 -4.28
N TYR A 184 5.51 9.43 -4.86
CA TYR A 184 5.53 8.66 -6.12
C TYR A 184 5.21 7.18 -5.90
N GLY A 185 5.68 6.60 -4.80
CA GLY A 185 5.27 5.25 -4.39
C GLY A 185 3.79 5.24 -4.05
N TRP A 186 3.34 6.24 -3.29
CA TRP A 186 1.92 6.43 -2.94
C TRP A 186 1.01 6.50 -4.16
N ALA A 187 1.39 7.24 -5.20
CA ALA A 187 0.60 7.32 -6.42
C ALA A 187 0.47 5.95 -7.14
N ILE A 188 1.54 5.17 -7.23
CA ILE A 188 1.50 3.82 -7.81
C ILE A 188 0.63 2.91 -6.95
N HIS A 189 0.87 2.91 -5.64
CA HIS A 189 0.18 2.06 -4.69
C HIS A 189 -1.33 2.35 -4.66
N ALA A 190 -1.72 3.62 -4.61
CA ALA A 190 -3.11 4.04 -4.68
C ALA A 190 -3.76 3.63 -6.01
N THR A 191 -3.04 3.79 -7.13
CA THR A 191 -3.53 3.34 -8.45
C THR A 191 -3.84 1.84 -8.46
N VAL A 192 -2.93 1.02 -7.94
CA VAL A 192 -3.14 -0.44 -7.84
C VAL A 192 -4.36 -0.75 -6.98
N ASN A 193 -4.51 -0.09 -5.82
CA ASN A 193 -5.64 -0.29 -4.92
C ASN A 193 -6.97 0.27 -5.45
N ILE A 194 -6.96 1.23 -6.37
CA ILE A 194 -8.18 1.69 -7.06
C ILE A 194 -8.58 0.68 -8.13
N ILE A 195 -7.63 0.20 -8.92
CA ILE A 195 -7.88 -0.73 -10.03
C ILE A 195 -8.33 -2.10 -9.52
N SER A 196 -7.77 -2.58 -8.41
CA SER A 196 -8.05 -3.93 -7.90
C SER A 196 -9.54 -4.19 -7.62
N PRO A 197 -10.27 -3.36 -6.84
CA PRO A 197 -11.72 -3.49 -6.68
C PRO A 197 -12.48 -3.40 -8.00
N ILE A 198 -12.08 -2.51 -8.92
CA ILE A 198 -12.74 -2.36 -10.23
C ILE A 198 -12.67 -3.68 -11.02
N ILE A 199 -11.50 -4.30 -11.08
CA ILE A 199 -11.32 -5.61 -11.74
C ILE A 199 -12.20 -6.66 -11.07
N VAL A 200 -12.17 -6.73 -9.74
CA VAL A 200 -12.96 -7.71 -8.98
C VAL A 200 -14.45 -7.53 -9.26
N PHE A 201 -14.94 -6.30 -9.21
CA PHE A 201 -16.38 -5.99 -9.31
C PHE A 201 -16.90 -6.18 -10.73
N THR A 202 -16.04 -6.02 -11.74
CA THR A 202 -16.42 -6.13 -13.15
C THR A 202 -16.36 -7.58 -13.65
N PHE A 203 -15.42 -8.39 -13.16
CA PHE A 203 -15.11 -9.68 -13.77
C PHE A 203 -15.27 -10.88 -12.83
N LEU A 204 -15.28 -10.69 -11.50
CA LEU A 204 -15.03 -11.79 -10.55
C LEU A 204 -16.01 -11.87 -9.38
N LEU A 205 -16.76 -10.81 -9.10
CA LEU A 205 -17.92 -10.89 -8.23
C LEU A 205 -19.09 -11.43 -9.06
N PRO A 206 -19.75 -12.52 -8.62
CA PRO A 206 -20.99 -12.96 -9.26
C PRO A 206 -22.04 -11.85 -9.15
N ASN A 207 -22.82 -11.66 -10.23
CA ASN A 207 -24.01 -10.82 -10.23
C ASN A 207 -25.05 -11.37 -9.25
#